data_AF-A0A383DWH5-F1
#
_entry.id   AF-A0A383DWH5-F1
#
_cell.length_a   1.000
_cell.length_b   1.000
_cell.length_c   1.000
_cell.angle_alpha   90.00
_cell.angle_beta   90.00
_cell.angle_gamma   90.00
#
_symmetry.space_group_name_H-M   'P 1'
#
loop_
_entity.id
_entity.type
_entity.pdbx_description
1 polymer ?
#
loop_
_entity_poly.entity_id
_entity_poly.type
_entity_poly.pdbx_seq_one_letter_code
_entity_poly.pdbx_strand_id
1 'polypeptide(L)'
;ASPQSKRDSTYENIRPSMVEDGEEPMVGDTMVYNLETRHGKVIQGTTKAEDGFYHGREIRNQNMDIFYAEHAAYTTCDLENPHFHFEMNRMKMINEDKVVARPIILYIANIPIFGLPFGVFPHQKGRRHSGWIMPTYGTDARWGGYINGLGYYWAASEYFDSKFTMSLYDRDGITLRSQNQYTKRYAYSGNLDLETKQRFSSSVPDQDRDIYNLGQNRQSDYVVRWNHRQQLR
;
A
#
# COMPACT_ATOMS: atom_id res chain seq x y z
N ALA A 1 -0.25 43.20 17.88
CA ALA A 1 0.37 42.25 18.82
C ALA A 1 -0.47 40.99 18.83
N SER A 2 0.04 39.86 18.37
CA SER A 2 -0.66 38.59 18.46
C SER A 2 -0.75 38.19 19.94
N PRO A 3 -1.92 37.80 20.45
CA PRO A 3 -2.04 37.39 21.84
C PRO A 3 -1.24 36.09 22.06
N GLN A 4 -0.19 36.16 22.87
CA GLN A 4 0.50 34.97 23.38
C GLN A 4 -0.14 34.58 24.71
N SER A 5 -0.79 33.41 24.73
CA SER A 5 -1.22 32.76 25.96
C SER A 5 0.00 32.38 26.80
N LYS A 6 -0.04 32.64 28.11
CA LYS A 6 0.99 32.22 29.06
C LYS A 6 0.94 30.69 29.19
N ARG A 7 1.73 29.98 28.39
CA ARG A 7 1.79 28.51 28.38
C ARG A 7 2.54 28.01 29.62
N ASP A 8 1.87 27.17 30.42
CA ASP A 8 2.45 26.38 31.51
C ASP A 8 3.17 25.14 30.92
N SER A 9 4.27 24.74 31.54
CA SER A 9 5.20 23.67 31.13
C SER A 9 4.61 22.24 31.10
N THR A 10 3.35 22.09 31.49
CA THR A 10 2.59 20.83 31.55
C THR A 10 1.62 20.64 30.37
N TYR A 11 1.55 21.60 29.44
CA TYR A 11 0.68 21.47 28.26
C TYR A 11 1.27 20.52 27.22
N GLU A 12 0.63 19.36 27.04
CA GLU A 12 0.81 18.57 25.83
C GLU A 12 0.46 19.44 24.60
N ASN A 13 1.31 19.38 23.58
CA ASN A 13 1.13 20.16 22.37
C ASN A 13 -0.02 19.55 21.56
N ILE A 14 -1.25 20.02 21.79
CA ILE A 14 -2.43 19.55 21.07
C ILE A 14 -2.30 20.01 19.62
N ARG A 15 -1.98 19.07 18.72
CA ARG A 15 -1.99 19.33 17.29
C ARG A 15 -3.44 19.56 16.83
N PRO A 16 -3.71 20.59 16.01
CA PRO A 16 -5.04 20.76 15.45
C PRO A 16 -5.44 19.49 14.67
N SER A 17 -6.71 19.10 14.80
CA SER A 17 -7.32 17.98 14.08
C SER A 17 -8.60 18.41 13.37
N MET A 18 -8.79 17.99 12.12
CA MET A 18 -10.02 18.12 11.36
C MET A 18 -10.72 16.75 11.37
N VAL A 19 -11.96 16.72 11.82
CA VAL A 19 -12.78 15.50 11.90
C VAL A 19 -14.01 15.72 11.04
N GLU A 20 -14.19 14.88 10.03
CA GLU A 20 -15.40 14.84 9.21
C GLU A 20 -16.18 13.56 9.51
N ASP A 21 -17.51 13.62 9.42
CA ASP A 21 -18.37 12.49 9.77
C ASP A 21 -18.19 11.34 8.77
N GLY A 22 -17.74 10.18 9.26
CA GLY A 22 -17.45 8.99 8.44
C GLY A 22 -16.06 8.94 7.79
N GLU A 23 -15.20 9.94 8.03
CA GLU A 23 -13.81 9.97 7.58
C GLU A 23 -12.82 9.91 8.75
N GLU A 24 -11.60 9.47 8.46
CA GLU A 24 -10.54 9.44 9.47
C GLU A 24 -9.98 10.86 9.70
N PRO A 25 -9.65 11.21 10.96
CA PRO A 25 -9.27 12.57 11.30
C PRO A 25 -7.92 12.95 10.69
N MET A 26 -7.85 14.15 10.11
CA MET A 26 -6.61 14.73 9.62
C MET A 26 -5.97 15.59 10.72
N VAL A 27 -4.72 15.32 11.06
CA VAL A 27 -3.96 16.04 12.10
C VAL A 27 -2.79 16.75 11.45
N GLY A 28 -2.45 17.97 11.88
CA GLY A 28 -1.28 18.67 11.37
C GLY A 28 -0.72 19.70 12.33
N ASP A 29 0.38 20.35 11.98
CA ASP A 29 1.00 21.38 12.82
C ASP A 29 0.28 22.73 12.69
N THR A 30 -0.26 23.02 11.51
CA THR A 30 -0.99 24.26 11.23
C THR A 30 -2.11 24.00 10.25
N MET A 31 -3.30 24.52 10.55
CA MET A 31 -4.44 24.51 9.65
C MET A 31 -4.96 25.91 9.41
N VAL A 32 -5.24 26.21 8.15
CA VAL A 32 -5.88 27.44 7.70
C VAL A 32 -7.11 27.05 6.91
N TYR A 33 -8.27 27.55 7.28
CA TYR A 33 -9.52 27.28 6.56
C TYR A 33 -10.27 28.58 6.29
N ASN A 34 -10.65 28.79 5.04
CA ASN A 34 -11.51 29.89 4.63
C ASN A 34 -12.96 29.42 4.61
N LEU A 35 -13.82 30.00 5.45
CA LEU A 35 -15.24 29.64 5.58
C LEU A 35 -16.09 30.06 4.36
N GLU A 36 -15.70 31.12 3.65
CA GLU A 36 -16.43 31.62 2.48
C GLU A 36 -16.16 30.74 1.26
N THR A 37 -14.87 30.47 0.97
CA THR A 37 -14.47 29.67 -0.21
C THR A 37 -14.40 28.17 0.08
N ARG A 38 -14.48 27.76 1.35
CA ARG A 38 -14.29 26.38 1.82
C ARG A 38 -12.92 25.78 1.48
N HIS A 39 -11.92 26.64 1.32
CA HIS A 39 -10.54 26.22 1.05
C HIS A 39 -9.77 26.09 2.36
N GLY A 40 -9.29 24.88 2.64
CA GLY A 40 -8.40 24.46 3.68
C GLY A 40 -6.97 24.22 3.19
N LYS A 41 -6.02 24.52 4.06
CA LYS A 41 -4.59 24.19 3.92
C LYS A 41 -4.09 23.65 5.25
N VAL A 42 -3.42 22.50 5.22
CA VAL A 42 -2.80 21.83 6.36
C VAL A 42 -1.30 21.69 6.11
N ILE A 43 -0.49 22.09 7.08
CA ILE A 43 0.98 21.91 7.06
C ILE A 43 1.34 20.73 7.96
N GLN A 44 2.27 19.88 7.48
CA GLN A 44 2.67 18.63 8.15
C GLN A 44 1.44 17.77 8.48
N GLY A 45 0.55 17.63 7.50
CA GLY A 45 -0.69 16.89 7.64
C GLY A 45 -0.42 15.39 7.65
N THR A 46 -1.02 14.68 8.59
CA THR A 46 -1.11 13.23 8.64
C THR A 46 -2.58 12.86 8.65
N THR A 47 -2.97 11.98 7.74
CA THR A 47 -4.30 11.37 7.72
C THR A 47 -4.16 9.87 7.60
N LYS A 48 -5.10 9.14 8.16
CA LYS A 48 -5.19 7.69 7.99
C LYS A 48 -6.25 7.43 6.93
N ALA A 49 -6.03 6.42 6.08
CA ALA A 49 -7.05 5.97 5.14
C ALA A 49 -6.95 4.47 4.90
N GLU A 50 -8.09 3.78 5.08
CA GLU A 50 -8.24 2.33 4.97
C GLU A 50 -7.16 1.58 5.78
N ASP A 51 -6.19 0.98 5.09
CA ASP A 51 -5.12 0.15 5.66
C ASP A 51 -3.76 0.89 5.77
N GLY A 52 -3.72 2.22 5.57
CA GLY A 52 -2.47 2.97 5.63
C GLY A 52 -2.55 4.42 6.10
N PHE A 53 -1.38 5.04 6.21
CA PHE A 53 -1.14 6.41 6.68
C PHE A 53 -0.57 7.24 5.54
N TYR A 54 -1.16 8.41 5.34
CA TYR A 54 -0.70 9.43 4.42
C TYR A 54 -0.09 10.58 5.22
N HIS A 55 1.15 10.91 4.94
CA HIS A 55 1.82 12.09 5.42
C HIS A 55 1.98 13.07 4.26
N GLY A 56 1.80 14.36 4.49
CA GLY A 56 2.00 15.39 3.49
C GLY A 56 2.58 16.64 4.13
N ARG A 57 3.66 17.16 3.55
CA ARG A 57 4.24 18.44 4.02
C ARG A 57 3.22 19.57 3.91
N GLU A 58 2.45 19.55 2.82
CA GLU A 58 1.37 20.50 2.61
C GLU A 58 0.20 19.80 1.93
N ILE A 59 -0.97 19.87 2.55
CA ILE A 59 -2.24 19.34 2.01
C ILE A 59 -3.17 20.53 1.79
N ARG A 60 -3.73 20.65 0.59
CA ARG A 60 -4.73 21.66 0.23
C ARG A 60 -5.96 20.97 -0.32
N ASN A 61 -7.14 21.47 0.00
CA ASN A 61 -8.33 21.06 -0.72
C ASN A 61 -8.64 22.07 -1.85
N GLN A 62 -9.31 21.59 -2.90
CA GLN A 62 -9.93 22.46 -3.90
C GLN A 62 -11.45 22.57 -3.68
N ASN A 63 -12.05 21.50 -3.16
CA ASN A 63 -13.43 21.42 -2.72
C ASN A 63 -13.52 20.28 -1.67
N MET A 64 -14.73 19.85 -1.31
CA MET A 64 -14.92 18.73 -0.36
C MET A 64 -14.50 17.37 -0.92
N ASP A 65 -14.30 17.24 -2.24
CA ASP A 65 -14.04 15.94 -2.89
C ASP A 65 -12.58 15.78 -3.37
N ILE A 66 -11.88 16.89 -3.59
CA ILE A 66 -10.57 16.92 -4.25
C ILE A 66 -9.53 17.55 -3.34
N PHE A 67 -8.51 16.76 -3.04
CA PHE A 67 -7.36 17.15 -2.23
C PHE A 67 -6.07 17.05 -3.04
N TYR A 68 -5.15 17.96 -2.77
CA TYR A 68 -3.80 18.00 -3.32
C TYR A 68 -2.82 17.92 -2.17
N ALA A 69 -1.82 17.06 -2.28
CA ALA A 69 -0.71 17.02 -1.34
C ALA A 69 0.63 17.21 -2.06
N GLU A 70 1.49 18.03 -1.47
CA GLU A 70 2.88 18.23 -1.90
C GLU A 70 3.82 17.53 -0.93
N HIS A 71 4.84 16.86 -1.49
CA HIS A 71 5.77 16.01 -0.74
C HIS A 71 5.02 15.08 0.22
N ALA A 72 4.20 14.21 -0.37
CA ALA A 72 3.45 13.22 0.35
C ALA A 72 4.22 11.90 0.48
N ALA A 73 3.95 11.16 1.54
CA ALA A 73 4.44 9.82 1.78
C ALA A 73 3.26 8.92 2.16
N TYR A 74 3.18 7.73 1.57
CA TYR A 74 2.20 6.71 1.95
C TYR A 74 2.90 5.49 2.52
N THR A 75 2.44 5.01 3.68
CA THR A 75 2.94 3.81 4.35
C THR A 75 1.80 3.05 5.01
N THR A 76 1.92 1.74 5.20
CA THR A 76 0.99 0.99 6.05
C THR A 76 1.54 0.76 7.46
N CYS A 77 2.71 1.31 7.77
CA CYS A 77 3.37 1.19 9.06
C CYS A 77 3.13 2.45 9.90
N ASP A 78 2.57 2.29 11.10
CA ASP A 78 2.26 3.38 12.05
C ASP A 78 3.50 3.86 12.85
N LEU A 79 4.71 3.57 12.38
CA LEU A 79 5.94 4.02 13.04
C LEU A 79 6.31 5.42 12.55
N GLU A 80 6.81 6.26 13.47
CA GLU A 80 7.28 7.61 13.13
C GLU A 80 8.37 7.62 12.05
N ASN A 81 9.23 6.59 12.07
CA ASN A 81 10.11 6.26 10.96
C ASN A 81 9.60 4.98 10.30
N PRO A 82 8.74 5.09 9.26
CA PRO A 82 8.20 3.91 8.62
C PRO A 82 9.33 3.18 7.91
N HIS A 83 9.41 1.87 8.15
CA HIS A 83 10.41 1.02 7.53
C HIS A 83 10.29 0.98 5.99
N PHE A 84 9.13 1.33 5.44
CA PHE A 84 8.95 1.57 4.02
C PHE A 84 7.89 2.64 3.79
N HIS A 85 8.06 3.42 2.73
CA HIS A 85 7.06 4.38 2.30
C HIS A 85 7.20 4.68 0.80
N PHE A 86 6.09 5.07 0.18
CA PHE A 86 6.07 5.63 -1.16
C PHE A 86 6.14 7.14 -1.03
N GLU A 87 7.28 7.72 -1.38
CA GLU A 87 7.42 9.17 -1.46
C GLU A 87 6.91 9.66 -2.82
N MET A 88 6.11 10.71 -2.80
CA MET A 88 5.55 11.33 -3.98
C MET A 88 5.57 12.85 -3.89
N ASN A 89 6.09 13.51 -4.93
CA ASN A 89 6.24 14.96 -4.91
C ASN A 89 4.88 15.67 -5.04
N ARG A 90 4.00 15.15 -5.89
CA ARG A 90 2.65 15.67 -6.10
C ARG A 90 1.64 14.54 -6.07
N MET A 91 0.65 14.68 -5.21
CA MET A 91 -0.48 13.76 -5.08
C MET A 91 -1.77 14.55 -5.31
N LYS A 92 -2.70 13.96 -6.06
CA LYS A 92 -4.09 14.40 -6.16
C LYS A 92 -4.97 13.25 -5.71
N MET A 93 -5.76 13.47 -4.67
CA MET A 93 -6.75 12.52 -4.16
C MET A 93 -8.14 13.01 -4.58
N ILE A 94 -8.92 12.12 -5.16
CA ILE A 94 -10.32 12.30 -5.47
C ILE A 94 -11.07 11.30 -4.60
N ASN A 95 -11.87 11.81 -3.65
CA ASN A 95 -12.65 10.98 -2.74
C ASN A 95 -13.56 10.03 -3.54
N GLU A 96 -13.63 8.78 -3.10
CA GLU A 96 -14.42 7.71 -3.73
C GLU A 96 -14.11 7.45 -5.22
N ASP A 97 -12.91 7.77 -5.71
CA ASP A 97 -12.49 7.46 -7.08
C ASP A 97 -11.05 6.97 -7.13
N LYS A 98 -10.07 7.88 -7.13
CA LYS A 98 -8.66 7.52 -7.26
C LYS A 98 -7.71 8.58 -6.68
N VAL A 99 -6.52 8.11 -6.34
CA VAL A 99 -5.34 8.90 -6.04
C VAL A 99 -4.38 8.83 -7.23
N VAL A 100 -3.97 9.99 -7.74
CA VAL A 100 -2.94 10.12 -8.78
C VAL A 100 -1.71 10.73 -8.16
N ALA A 101 -0.57 10.05 -8.25
CA ALA A 101 0.69 10.48 -7.67
C ALA A 101 1.81 10.51 -8.71
N ARG A 102 2.68 11.52 -8.62
CA ARG A 102 3.84 11.67 -9.52
C ARG A 102 4.96 12.57 -8.94
N PRO A 103 6.23 12.28 -9.27
CA PRO A 103 6.76 10.92 -9.42
C PRO A 103 6.56 10.13 -8.12
N ILE A 104 6.57 8.80 -8.19
CA ILE A 104 6.44 7.91 -7.03
C ILE A 104 7.75 7.15 -6.87
N ILE A 105 8.33 7.19 -5.68
CA ILE A 105 9.56 6.47 -5.34
C ILE A 105 9.28 5.60 -4.12
N LEU A 106 9.54 4.30 -4.24
CA LEU A 106 9.50 3.37 -3.12
C LEU A 106 10.82 3.43 -2.35
N TYR A 107 10.72 3.76 -1.07
CA TYR A 107 11.80 3.69 -0.10
C TYR A 107 11.60 2.49 0.82
N ILE A 108 12.65 1.71 1.03
CA ILE A 108 12.73 0.69 2.09
C ILE A 108 13.95 1.01 2.95
N ALA A 109 13.75 1.12 4.27
CA ALA A 109 14.76 1.58 5.22
C ALA A 109 15.48 2.87 4.78
N ASN A 110 14.72 3.81 4.20
CA ASN A 110 15.21 5.07 3.60
C ASN A 110 16.13 4.92 2.38
N ILE A 111 16.20 3.74 1.77
CA ILE A 111 16.92 3.49 0.52
C ILE A 111 15.91 3.49 -0.64
N PRO A 112 16.09 4.32 -1.68
CA PRO A 112 15.22 4.31 -2.85
C PRO A 112 15.50 3.05 -3.70
N ILE A 113 14.49 2.18 -3.85
CA ILE A 113 14.63 0.93 -4.61
C ILE A 113 14.03 1.05 -6.00
N PHE A 114 12.89 1.73 -6.12
CA PHE A 114 12.13 1.75 -7.37
C PHE A 114 11.41 3.07 -7.55
N GLY A 115 11.39 3.58 -8.79
CA GLY A 115 10.74 4.84 -9.14
C GLY A 115 9.86 4.72 -10.38
N LEU A 116 8.63 5.21 -10.29
CA LEU A 116 7.69 5.35 -11.40
C LEU A 116 7.42 6.83 -11.70
N PRO A 117 7.27 7.21 -12.98
CA PRO A 117 6.98 8.60 -13.35
C PRO A 117 5.60 9.04 -12.89
N PHE A 118 4.64 8.13 -12.81
CA PHE A 118 3.30 8.34 -12.26
C PHE A 118 2.70 7.02 -11.81
N GLY A 119 1.71 7.09 -10.92
CA GLY A 119 0.87 5.96 -10.54
C GLY A 119 -0.53 6.42 -10.21
N VAL A 120 -1.49 5.54 -10.50
CA VAL A 120 -2.91 5.74 -10.20
C VAL A 120 -3.32 4.62 -9.27
N PHE A 121 -3.72 4.98 -8.05
CA PHE A 121 -4.21 4.07 -7.04
C PHE A 121 -5.70 4.31 -6.86
N PRO A 122 -6.54 3.29 -6.87
CA PRO A 122 -7.95 3.46 -6.55
C PRO A 122 -8.13 3.89 -5.09
N HIS A 123 -9.15 4.71 -4.82
CA HIS A 123 -9.50 5.19 -3.49
C HIS A 123 -11.02 5.05 -3.29
N GLN A 124 -11.52 3.83 -3.46
CA GLN A 124 -12.93 3.49 -3.36
C GLN A 124 -13.17 2.45 -2.28
N LYS A 125 -13.89 2.85 -1.22
CA LYS A 125 -14.33 1.97 -0.15
C LYS A 125 -15.26 0.87 -0.70
N GLY A 126 -14.94 -0.40 -0.45
CA GLY A 126 -15.87 -1.53 -0.62
C GLY A 126 -16.11 -2.06 -2.04
N ARG A 127 -15.49 -1.50 -3.10
CA ARG A 127 -15.58 -2.04 -4.48
C ARG A 127 -14.27 -2.69 -4.91
N ARG A 128 -14.34 -3.78 -5.68
CA ARG A 128 -13.15 -4.43 -6.29
C ARG A 128 -12.52 -3.47 -7.29
N HIS A 129 -11.28 -3.07 -7.06
CA HIS A 129 -10.57 -2.09 -7.88
C HIS A 129 -9.16 -2.55 -8.18
N SER A 130 -8.64 -2.25 -9.38
CA SER A 130 -7.27 -2.65 -9.73
C SER A 130 -6.25 -1.75 -9.02
N GLY A 131 -5.25 -2.33 -8.37
CA GLY A 131 -4.29 -1.58 -7.57
C GLY A 131 -3.07 -2.39 -7.18
N TRP A 132 -2.03 -1.68 -6.74
CA TRP A 132 -0.83 -2.30 -6.20
C TRP A 132 -1.12 -2.85 -4.80
N ILE A 133 -0.62 -4.06 -4.54
CA ILE A 133 -0.66 -4.70 -3.22
C ILE A 133 0.70 -4.49 -2.58
N MET A 134 0.69 -3.87 -1.40
CA MET A 134 1.92 -3.59 -0.66
C MET A 134 2.51 -4.88 -0.10
N PRO A 135 3.83 -5.09 -0.25
CA PRO A 135 4.49 -6.18 0.41
C PRO A 135 4.59 -5.95 1.91
N THR A 136 4.67 -7.05 2.65
CA THR A 136 5.15 -7.06 4.03
C THR A 136 6.61 -7.49 4.01
N TYR A 137 7.49 -6.76 4.68
CA TYR A 137 8.89 -7.18 4.87
C TYR A 137 9.11 -7.53 6.35
N GLY A 138 10.09 -8.39 6.62
CA GLY A 138 10.40 -8.82 7.98
C GLY A 138 11.61 -9.73 8.04
N THR A 139 11.91 -10.22 9.23
CA THR A 139 12.99 -11.18 9.46
C THR A 139 12.46 -12.35 10.27
N ASP A 140 12.71 -13.57 9.81
CA ASP A 140 12.32 -14.81 10.49
C ASP A 140 13.55 -15.73 10.62
N ALA A 141 13.62 -16.52 11.70
CA ALA A 141 14.70 -17.49 11.88
C ALA A 141 14.74 -18.54 10.76
N ARG A 142 13.58 -18.92 10.23
CA ARG A 142 13.43 -19.92 9.17
C ARG A 142 13.72 -19.36 7.78
N TRP A 143 13.28 -18.13 7.50
CA TRP A 143 13.31 -17.56 6.14
C TRP A 143 14.37 -16.48 5.94
N GLY A 144 15.06 -16.05 7.01
CA GLY A 144 15.96 -14.90 6.97
C GLY A 144 15.17 -13.60 6.78
N GLY A 145 15.76 -12.62 6.12
CA GLY A 145 15.03 -11.45 5.64
C GLY A 145 14.04 -11.84 4.55
N TYR A 146 12.84 -11.27 4.56
CA TYR A 146 11.85 -11.55 3.51
C TYR A 146 11.06 -10.31 3.12
N ILE A 147 10.58 -10.32 1.88
CA ILE A 147 9.60 -9.39 1.32
C ILE A 147 8.48 -10.27 0.75
N ASN A 148 7.31 -10.28 1.39
CA ASN A 148 6.20 -11.15 1.06
C ASN A 148 5.02 -10.36 0.51
N GLY A 149 4.45 -10.81 -0.61
CA GLY A 149 3.15 -10.33 -1.07
C GLY A 149 3.18 -9.04 -1.88
N LEU A 150 4.34 -8.62 -2.41
CA LEU A 150 4.39 -7.54 -3.39
C LEU A 150 3.55 -7.96 -4.59
N GLY A 151 2.53 -7.19 -4.95
CA GLY A 151 1.61 -7.65 -5.97
C GLY A 151 0.85 -6.57 -6.69
N TYR A 152 0.02 -7.02 -7.62
CA TYR A 152 -0.95 -6.20 -8.31
C TYR A 152 -2.27 -6.97 -8.38
N TYR A 153 -3.33 -6.34 -7.89
CA TYR A 153 -4.69 -6.81 -8.08
C TYR A 153 -5.25 -6.18 -9.33
N TRP A 154 -5.78 -7.02 -10.23
CA TRP A 154 -6.37 -6.61 -11.49
C TRP A 154 -7.84 -7.04 -11.51
N ALA A 155 -8.72 -6.08 -11.29
CA ALA A 155 -10.16 -6.22 -11.45
C ALA A 155 -10.52 -6.01 -12.93
N ALA A 156 -10.46 -7.07 -13.74
CA ALA A 156 -10.75 -6.96 -15.17
C ALA A 156 -12.25 -6.79 -15.46
N SER A 157 -13.12 -7.40 -14.64
CA SER A 157 -14.57 -7.24 -14.73
C SER A 157 -15.26 -7.55 -13.39
N GLU A 158 -16.57 -7.33 -13.30
CA GLU A 158 -17.37 -7.74 -12.13
C GLU A 158 -17.42 -9.27 -11.91
N TYR A 159 -17.06 -10.05 -12.93
CA TYR A 159 -17.12 -11.51 -12.91
C TYR A 159 -15.73 -12.17 -12.89
N PHE A 160 -14.65 -11.42 -13.09
CA PHE A 160 -13.29 -11.94 -13.21
C PHE A 160 -12.30 -10.98 -12.59
N ASP A 161 -11.49 -11.48 -11.66
CA ASP A 161 -10.38 -10.77 -11.07
C ASP A 161 -9.14 -11.66 -10.98
N SER A 162 -7.97 -11.02 -11.08
CA SER A 162 -6.67 -11.66 -11.02
C SER A 162 -5.81 -10.96 -9.98
N LYS A 163 -5.19 -11.73 -9.09
CA LYS A 163 -4.22 -11.26 -8.12
C LYS A 163 -2.86 -11.87 -8.43
N PHE A 164 -1.90 -11.03 -8.77
CA PHE A 164 -0.51 -11.42 -8.96
C PHE A 164 0.30 -10.99 -7.76
N THR A 165 1.05 -11.91 -7.16
CA THR A 165 1.88 -11.64 -5.98
C THR A 165 3.23 -12.31 -6.12
N MET A 166 4.26 -11.64 -5.61
CA MET A 166 5.64 -12.08 -5.56
C MET A 166 6.13 -11.96 -4.13
N SER A 167 6.83 -12.99 -3.69
CA SER A 167 7.46 -13.05 -2.38
C SER A 167 8.91 -13.52 -2.53
N LEU A 168 9.83 -12.81 -1.90
CA LEU A 168 11.25 -13.08 -1.85
C LEU A 168 11.60 -13.44 -0.40
N TYR A 169 12.21 -14.59 -0.21
CA TYR A 169 12.68 -15.08 1.07
C TYR A 169 14.15 -15.39 0.95
N ASP A 170 14.99 -14.77 1.78
CA ASP A 170 16.45 -14.84 1.65
C ASP A 170 16.98 -16.29 1.73
N ARG A 171 16.47 -17.08 2.68
CA ARG A 171 16.90 -18.48 2.92
C ARG A 171 16.05 -19.56 2.26
N ASP A 172 14.92 -19.18 1.64
CA ASP A 172 13.98 -20.13 1.03
C ASP A 172 13.91 -19.97 -0.49
N GLY A 173 13.89 -18.74 -1.00
CA GLY A 173 13.88 -18.41 -2.42
C GLY A 173 12.69 -17.54 -2.84
N ILE A 174 12.25 -17.67 -4.08
CA ILE A 174 11.23 -16.80 -4.68
C ILE A 174 9.93 -17.57 -4.88
N THR A 175 8.82 -16.98 -4.46
CA THR A 175 7.46 -17.48 -4.74
C THR A 175 6.72 -16.49 -5.61
N LEU A 176 6.20 -16.95 -6.74
CA LEU A 176 5.26 -16.20 -7.58
C LEU A 176 3.91 -16.90 -7.52
N ARG A 177 2.85 -16.12 -7.27
CA ARG A 177 1.49 -16.63 -7.20
C ARG A 177 0.55 -15.79 -8.04
N SER A 178 -0.26 -16.46 -8.86
CA SER A 178 -1.36 -15.90 -9.63
C SER A 178 -2.65 -16.56 -9.19
N GLN A 179 -3.55 -15.78 -8.60
CA GLN A 179 -4.88 -16.23 -8.17
C GLN A 179 -5.91 -15.59 -9.08
N ASN A 180 -6.70 -16.40 -9.77
CA ASN A 180 -7.71 -15.93 -10.72
C ASN A 180 -9.06 -16.40 -10.24
N GLN A 181 -9.91 -15.47 -9.84
CA GLN A 181 -11.25 -15.76 -9.39
C GLN A 181 -12.25 -15.38 -10.49
N TYR A 182 -13.20 -16.26 -10.74
CA TYR A 182 -14.30 -15.97 -11.65
C TYR A 182 -15.63 -16.40 -11.05
N THR A 183 -16.65 -15.54 -11.15
CA THR A 183 -17.96 -15.79 -10.58
C THR A 183 -19.02 -15.10 -11.42
N LYS A 184 -19.88 -15.90 -12.05
CA LYS A 184 -21.08 -15.43 -12.74
C LYS A 184 -22.32 -15.97 -12.02
N ARG A 185 -23.10 -15.06 -11.46
CA ARG A 185 -24.32 -15.38 -10.69
C ARG A 185 -25.25 -16.27 -11.53
N TYR A 186 -25.76 -17.34 -10.91
CA TYR A 186 -26.66 -18.32 -11.55
C TYR A 186 -26.07 -19.09 -12.74
N ALA A 187 -24.74 -19.08 -12.91
CA ALA A 187 -24.08 -19.82 -13.98
C ALA A 187 -22.90 -20.65 -13.46
N TYR A 188 -21.87 -19.99 -12.94
CA TYR A 188 -20.65 -20.67 -12.48
C TYR A 188 -19.84 -19.85 -11.49
N SER A 189 -19.04 -20.54 -10.68
CA SER A 189 -18.05 -19.92 -9.80
C SER A 189 -16.81 -20.81 -9.73
N GLY A 190 -15.63 -20.22 -9.80
CA GLY A 190 -14.39 -20.96 -9.67
C GLY A 190 -13.20 -20.09 -9.31
N ASN A 191 -12.11 -20.76 -8.93
CA ASN A 191 -10.83 -20.14 -8.63
C ASN A 191 -9.71 -21.00 -9.22
N LEU A 192 -8.80 -20.35 -9.95
CA LEU A 192 -7.59 -20.94 -10.50
C LEU A 192 -6.39 -20.28 -9.81
N ASP A 193 -5.71 -21.06 -8.97
CA ASP A 193 -4.52 -20.66 -8.22
C ASP A 193 -3.30 -21.37 -8.81
N LEU A 194 -2.37 -20.56 -9.31
CA LEU A 194 -1.09 -20.98 -9.86
C LEU A 194 0.00 -20.44 -8.93
N GLU A 195 0.85 -21.33 -8.42
CA GLU A 195 1.94 -20.97 -7.53
C GLU A 195 3.21 -21.65 -8.02
N THR A 196 4.24 -20.87 -8.33
CA THR A 196 5.58 -21.37 -8.63
C THR A 196 6.54 -20.94 -7.53
N LYS A 197 7.27 -21.91 -6.98
CA LYS A 197 8.29 -21.67 -5.96
C LYS A 197 9.61 -22.09 -6.52
N GLN A 198 10.54 -21.16 -6.48
CA GLN A 198 11.92 -21.32 -6.87
C GLN A 198 12.72 -21.34 -5.59
N ARG A 199 12.99 -22.53 -5.04
CA ARG A 199 13.57 -22.72 -3.72
C ARG A 199 15.01 -23.20 -3.81
N PHE A 200 15.78 -23.02 -2.74
CA PHE A 200 17.07 -23.70 -2.64
C PHE A 200 16.87 -25.22 -2.60
N SER A 201 17.72 -25.93 -3.34
CA SER A 201 17.78 -27.38 -3.24
C SER A 201 18.08 -27.80 -1.80
N SER A 202 17.48 -28.90 -1.34
CA SER A 202 17.73 -29.49 -0.02
C SER A 202 19.19 -29.91 0.19
N SER A 203 19.98 -29.98 -0.89
CA SER A 203 21.42 -30.23 -0.87
C SER A 203 22.27 -29.05 -0.42
N VAL A 204 21.70 -27.84 -0.31
CA VAL A 204 22.41 -26.64 0.15
C VAL A 204 22.19 -26.48 1.66
N PRO A 205 23.26 -26.47 2.49
CA PRO A 205 23.16 -26.21 3.93
C PRO A 205 22.50 -24.85 4.21
N ASP A 206 21.71 -24.75 5.28
CA ASP A 206 20.96 -23.52 5.61
C ASP A 206 21.85 -22.27 5.79
N GLN A 207 23.14 -22.47 6.13
CA GLN A 207 24.11 -21.39 6.31
C GLN A 207 24.61 -20.79 4.98
N ASP A 208 24.52 -21.54 3.89
CA ASP A 208 25.00 -21.14 2.55
C ASP A 208 23.86 -20.66 1.63
N ARG A 209 22.63 -20.59 2.16
CA ARG A 209 21.44 -20.12 1.43
C ARG A 209 21.39 -18.60 1.44
N ASP A 210 21.81 -18.02 0.33
CA ASP A 210 21.72 -16.60 0.03
C ASP A 210 21.00 -16.42 -1.31
N ILE A 211 19.97 -15.57 -1.35
CA ILE A 211 19.14 -15.32 -2.53
C ILE A 211 19.93 -14.89 -3.77
N TYR A 212 21.12 -14.29 -3.61
CA TYR A 212 22.00 -13.94 -4.72
C TYR A 212 22.57 -15.17 -5.44
N ASN A 213 22.68 -16.32 -4.76
CA ASN A 213 23.22 -17.57 -5.29
C ASN A 213 22.14 -18.56 -5.77
N LEU A 214 20.86 -18.15 -5.80
CA LEU A 214 19.72 -19.00 -6.14
C LEU A 214 19.81 -19.61 -7.57
N GLY A 215 20.63 -19.05 -8.46
CA GLY A 215 20.79 -19.54 -9.84
C GLY A 215 21.46 -20.91 -9.99
N GLN A 216 22.31 -21.34 -9.04
CA GLN A 216 23.15 -22.53 -9.23
C GLN A 216 22.51 -23.84 -8.72
N ASN A 217 21.72 -23.78 -7.64
CA ASN A 217 21.16 -24.97 -6.98
C ASN A 217 19.69 -24.76 -6.60
N ARG A 218 18.82 -24.77 -7.62
CA ARG A 218 17.40 -24.44 -7.52
C ARG A 218 16.50 -25.65 -7.67
N GLN A 219 15.56 -25.82 -6.75
CA GLN A 219 14.40 -26.68 -6.91
C GLN A 219 13.20 -25.83 -7.34
N SER A 220 12.53 -26.23 -8.42
CA SER A 220 11.33 -25.57 -8.91
C SER A 220 10.09 -26.39 -8.57
N ASP A 221 9.26 -25.88 -7.67
CA ASP A 221 7.96 -26.47 -7.37
C ASP A 221 6.87 -25.70 -8.11
N TYR A 222 5.92 -26.43 -8.70
CA TYR A 222 4.76 -25.86 -9.36
C TYR A 222 3.50 -26.45 -8.74
N VAL A 223 2.63 -25.58 -8.24
CA VAL A 223 1.35 -25.95 -7.65
C VAL A 223 0.25 -25.34 -8.49
N VAL A 224 -0.63 -26.20 -8.98
CA VAL A 224 -1.82 -25.81 -9.74
C VAL A 224 -3.03 -26.29 -8.95
N ARG A 225 -3.88 -25.36 -8.54
CA ARG A 225 -5.14 -25.65 -7.85
C ARG A 225 -6.27 -25.01 -8.64
N TRP A 226 -7.18 -25.84 -9.14
CA TRP A 226 -8.34 -25.36 -9.87
C TRP A 226 -9.61 -25.92 -9.26
N ASN A 227 -10.49 -25.03 -8.83
CA ASN A 227 -11.81 -25.38 -8.33
C ASN A 227 -12.86 -24.71 -9.22
N HIS A 228 -13.85 -25.48 -9.66
CA HIS A 228 -14.95 -25.00 -10.48
C HIS A 228 -16.29 -25.59 -9.99
N ARG A 229 -17.30 -24.73 -9.87
CA ARG A 229 -18.67 -25.11 -9.55
C ARG A 229 -19.59 -24.54 -10.62
N GLN A 230 -20.26 -25.44 -11.33
CA GLN A 230 -21.29 -25.10 -12.29
C GLN A 230 -22.67 -25.13 -11.61
N GLN A 231 -23.49 -24.11 -11.84
CA GLN A 231 -24.93 -24.17 -11.56
C GLN A 231 -25.64 -24.44 -12.88
N LEU A 232 -26.17 -25.64 -13.02
CA LEU A 232 -27.08 -25.97 -14.11
C LEU A 232 -28.49 -25.54 -13.69
N ARG A 233 -29.22 -24.96 -14.65
CA ARG A 233 -30.61 -24.53 -14.47
C ARG A 233 -31.54 -25.71 -14.22
#